data_AF-A0A4D6T1A0-F1
#
_entry.id   AF-A0A4D6T1A0-F1
#
_cell.length_a   1.000
_cell.length_b   1.000
_cell.length_c   1.000
_cell.angle_alpha   90.00
_cell.angle_beta   90.00
_cell.angle_gamma   90.00
#
_symmetry.space_group_name_H-M   'P 1'
#
loop_
_entity.id
_entity.type
_entity.pdbx_description
1 polymer ?
#
loop_
_entity_poly.entity_id
_entity_poly.type
_entity_poly.pdbx_seq_one_letter_code
_entity_poly.pdbx_strand_id
1 'polypeptide(L)' 'KKPKAPKAAAHPPYFEMIKEALVALNEKSGSSPYAIAKFVEEKHKAVLPANFRKILGLQLKNSAARGKLTKIKASY' A
#
# COMPACT_ATOMS: atom_id res chain seq x y z
N LYS A 1 -12.03 -14.96 22.65
CA LYS A 1 -11.47 -13.62 22.32
C LYS A 1 -12.09 -13.15 21.01
N LYS A 2 -13.07 -12.25 21.06
CA LYS A 2 -13.72 -11.67 19.87
C LYS A 2 -12.73 -10.68 19.23
N PRO A 3 -12.38 -10.79 17.94
CA PRO A 3 -11.45 -9.84 17.34
C PRO A 3 -12.11 -8.47 17.38
N LYS A 4 -11.44 -7.50 18.02
CA LYS A 4 -11.87 -6.09 17.99
C LYS A 4 -11.94 -5.70 16.52
N ALA A 5 -13.15 -5.45 16.01
CA ALA A 5 -13.34 -4.84 14.70
C ALA A 5 -12.49 -3.56 14.70
N PRO A 6 -11.45 -3.47 13.87
CA PRO A 6 -10.67 -2.25 13.79
C PRO A 6 -11.65 -1.14 13.42
N LYS A 7 -11.59 0.00 14.12
CA LYS A 7 -12.28 1.24 13.71
C LYS A 7 -12.13 1.31 12.19
N ALA A 8 -13.25 1.25 11.47
CA ALA A 8 -13.24 1.23 10.01
C ALA A 8 -12.46 2.48 9.59
N ALA A 9 -11.21 2.29 9.22
CA ALA A 9 -10.46 3.36 8.62
C ALA A 9 -11.25 3.70 7.36
N ALA A 10 -11.51 4.99 7.13
CA ALA A 10 -12.27 5.42 5.96
C ALA A 10 -11.56 5.02 4.64
N HIS A 11 -10.29 4.62 4.72
CA HIS A 11 -9.54 4.06 3.62
C HIS A 11 -9.59 2.52 3.62
N PRO A 12 -9.58 1.89 2.43
CA PRO A 12 -9.44 0.44 2.32
C PRO A 12 -8.10 -0.04 2.93
N PRO A 13 -7.98 -1.34 3.25
CA PRO A 13 -6.73 -1.97 3.65
C PRO A 13 -5.56 -1.58 2.74
N TYR A 14 -4.41 -1.26 3.33
CA TYR A 14 -3.21 -0.89 2.58
C TYR A 14 -2.78 -1.94 1.56
N PHE A 15 -3.00 -3.22 1.84
CA PHE A 15 -2.69 -4.30 0.91
C PHE A 15 -3.52 -4.21 -0.38
N GLU A 16 -4.81 -3.85 -0.27
CA GLU A 16 -5.68 -3.66 -1.43
C GLU A 16 -5.27 -2.43 -2.23
N MET A 17 -4.97 -1.31 -1.55
CA MET A 17 -4.46 -0.10 -2.20
C MET A 17 -3.12 -0.34 -2.93
N ILE A 18 -2.21 -1.10 -2.33
CA ILE A 18 -0.93 -1.48 -2.96
C ILE A 18 -1.19 -2.38 -4.17
N LYS A 19 -2.06 -3.39 -4.04
CA LYS A 19 -2.39 -4.30 -5.14
C LYS A 19 -3.03 -3.54 -6.31
N GLU A 20 -3.97 -2.64 -6.02
CA GLU A 20 -4.61 -1.80 -7.04
C GLU A 20 -3.58 -0.92 -7.74
N ALA A 21 -2.67 -0.29 -6.98
CA ALA A 21 -1.60 0.51 -7.55
C ALA A 21 -0.68 -0.32 -8.47
N LEU A 22 -0.29 -1.52 -8.05
CA LEU A 22 0.57 -2.40 -8.87
C LEU A 22 -0.13 -2.82 -10.16
N VAL A 23 -1.42 -3.16 -10.09
CA VAL A 23 -2.22 -3.52 -11.28
C VAL A 23 -2.42 -2.33 -12.20
N ALA A 24 -2.67 -1.14 -11.65
CA ALA A 24 -2.91 0.08 -12.43
C ALA A 24 -1.63 0.64 -13.07
N LEU A 25 -0.50 0.59 -12.37
CA LEU A 25 0.79 1.06 -12.88
C LEU A 25 1.40 0.07 -13.88
N ASN A 26 1.11 -1.23 -13.75
CA ASN A 26 1.51 -2.31 -14.67
C ASN A 26 2.98 -2.21 -15.14
N GLU A 27 3.88 -1.85 -14.22
CA GLU A 27 5.28 -1.64 -14.55
C GLU A 27 6.02 -2.98 -14.58
N LYS A 28 6.67 -3.28 -15.70
CA LYS A 28 7.39 -4.55 -15.93
C LYS A 28 8.50 -4.83 -14.89
N SER A 29 9.04 -3.80 -14.25
CA SER A 29 10.05 -3.92 -13.19
C SER A 29 9.48 -3.82 -11.77
N GLY A 30 8.16 -3.82 -11.62
CA GLY A 30 7.48 -3.45 -10.38
C GLY A 30 7.42 -1.94 -10.19
N SER A 31 6.58 -1.50 -9.25
CA SER A 31 6.40 -0.07 -8.97
C SER A 31 7.14 0.35 -7.71
N SER A 32 7.75 1.53 -7.78
CA SER A 32 8.45 2.10 -6.63
C SER A 32 7.46 2.46 -5.50
N PRO A 33 7.91 2.50 -4.23
CA PRO A 33 7.09 3.00 -3.12
C PRO A 33 6.52 4.39 -3.37
N TYR A 34 7.27 5.23 -4.10
CA TYR A 34 6.83 6.58 -4.44
C TYR A 34 5.73 6.58 -5.49
N ALA A 35 5.83 5.73 -6.52
CA ALA A 35 4.79 5.57 -7.52
C ALA A 35 3.49 5.02 -6.90
N ILE A 36 3.60 4.00 -6.04
CA ILE A 36 2.47 3.46 -5.29
C ILE A 36 1.88 4.53 -4.36
N ALA A 37 2.72 5.27 -3.63
CA ALA A 37 2.27 6.36 -2.76
C ALA A 37 1.50 7.43 -3.55
N LYS A 38 2.00 7.82 -4.73
CA LYS A 38 1.34 8.80 -5.60
C LYS A 38 -0.01 8.28 -6.09
N PHE A 39 -0.08 7.04 -6.58
CA PHE A 39 -1.34 6.44 -7.03
C PHE A 39 -2.37 6.39 -5.90
N VAL A 40 -1.97 5.89 -4.73
CA VAL A 40 -2.83 5.79 -3.56
C VAL A 40 -3.26 7.16 -3.08
N GLU A 41 -2.36 8.14 -3.08
CA GLU A 41 -2.68 9.53 -2.80
C GLU A 41 -3.77 10.00 -3.74
N GLU A 42 -3.58 9.97 -5.06
CA GLU A 42 -4.57 10.49 -6.02
C GLU A 42 -5.93 9.79 -5.95
N LYS A 43 -5.97 8.47 -5.74
CA LYS A 43 -7.23 7.70 -5.63
C LYS A 43 -7.95 7.88 -4.30
N HIS A 44 -7.20 8.00 -3.20
CA HIS A 44 -7.74 7.95 -1.85
C HIS A 44 -7.45 9.22 -1.02
N LYS A 45 -7.12 10.36 -1.66
CA LYS A 45 -6.77 11.64 -0.99
C LYS A 45 -7.75 12.00 0.13
N ALA A 46 -9.05 11.79 -0.10
CA ALA A 46 -10.10 12.18 0.83
C ALA A 46 -10.14 11.36 2.13
N VAL A 47 -9.56 10.16 2.13
CA VAL A 47 -9.68 9.19 3.24
C VAL A 47 -8.33 8.78 3.83
N LEU A 48 -7.23 9.28 3.26
CA LEU A 48 -5.88 8.96 3.72
C LEU A 48 -5.47 9.78 4.94
N PRO A 49 -4.82 9.16 5.94
CA PRO A 49 -4.20 9.89 7.04
C PRO A 49 -3.03 10.74 6.53
N ALA A 50 -2.74 11.87 7.17
CA ALA A 50 -1.55 12.69 6.85
C ALA A 50 -0.22 11.89 6.91
N ASN A 51 -0.17 10.85 7.74
CA ASN A 51 0.99 9.97 7.90
C ASN A 51 1.03 8.77 6.93
N PHE A 52 0.16 8.72 5.91
CA PHE A 52 -0.01 7.53 5.08
C PHE A 52 1.28 7.09 4.37
N ARG A 53 2.16 8.02 3.95
CA ARG A 53 3.42 7.66 3.28
C ARG A 53 4.33 6.81 4.16
N LYS A 54 4.42 7.14 5.45
CA LYS A 54 5.18 6.35 6.43
C LYS A 54 4.54 4.99 6.66
N ILE A 55 3.21 4.97 6.82
CA ILE A 55 2.46 3.72 7.03
C ILE A 55 2.58 2.81 5.81
N LEU A 56 2.46 3.35 4.60
CA LEU A 56 2.59 2.63 3.33
C LEU A 56 3.98 2.00 3.20
N GLY A 57 5.05 2.74 3.51
CA GLY A 57 6.41 2.20 3.53
C GLY A 57 6.57 1.01 4.49
N LEU A 58 5.98 1.12 5.69
CA LEU A 58 5.95 0.02 6.67
C LEU A 58 5.15 -1.18 6.14
N GLN A 59 3.99 -0.94 5.51
CA GLN A 59 3.14 -1.99 4.95
C GLN A 59 3.78 -2.70 3.76
N LEU A 60 4.50 -1.97 2.90
CA LEU A 60 5.29 -2.54 1.81
C LEU A 60 6.39 -3.44 2.35
N LYS A 61 7.17 -2.97 3.34
CA LYS A 61 8.20 -3.77 4.01
C LYS A 61 7.61 -5.01 4.68
N ASN A 62 6.50 -4.87 5.41
CA ASN A 62 5.84 -5.99 6.08
C ASN A 62 5.25 -6.99 5.09
N SER A 63 4.66 -6.52 3.99
CA SER A 63 4.09 -7.39 2.95
C SER A 63 5.19 -8.14 2.21
N ALA A 64 6.34 -7.50 1.97
CA ALA A 64 7.52 -8.16 1.42
C ALA A 64 8.13 -9.18 2.39
N ALA A 65 8.27 -8.83 3.68
CA ALA A 65 8.77 -9.75 4.70
C ALA A 65 7.85 -10.97 4.90
N ARG A 66 6.55 -10.82 4.66
CA ARG A 66 5.56 -11.90 4.70
C ARG A 66 5.50 -12.73 3.41
N GLY A 67 6.30 -12.41 2.39
CA GLY A 67 6.28 -13.08 1.09
C GLY A 67 5.03 -12.78 0.24
N LYS A 68 4.25 -11.76 0.61
CA LYS A 68 3.05 -11.34 -0.16
C LYS A 68 3.38 -10.39 -1.31
N LEU A 69 4.52 -9.72 -1.24
CA LEU A 69 5.08 -8.86 -2.28
C LEU A 69 6.53 -9.26 -2.52
N THR A 70 6.97 -9.15 -3.77
CA THR A 70 8.37 -9.42 -4.12
C THR A 70 9.06 -8.09 -4.34
N LYS A 71 10.06 -7.79 -3.52
CA LYS A 71 10.88 -6.59 -3.74
C LYS A 71 11.83 -6.84 -4.90
N ILE A 72 11.63 -6.13 -6.02
CA ILE A 72 12.50 -6.18 -7.20
C ILE A 72 13.39 -4.93 -7.17
N LYS A 73 14.64 -5.07 -6.74
CA LYS A 73 15.59 -3.95 -6.51
C LYS A 73 15.01 -2.89 -5.56
N ALA A 74 14.55 -1.76 -6.09
CA ALA A 74 13.93 -0.65 -5.35
C ALA A 74 12.40 -0.58 -5.53
N SER A 75 11.82 -1.53 -6.25
CA SER A 75 10.40 -1.62 -6.58
C SER A 75 9.75 -2.84 -5.91
N TYR A 76 8.41 -2.88 -5.93
CA TYR A 76 7.56 -3.94 -5.37
C TYR A 76 6.59 -4.48 -6.43
#